data_AF-A0A7C2FYE5-F1
#
_entry.id   AF-A0A7C2FYE5-F1
#
_cell.length_a   1.000
_cell.length_b   1.000
_cell.length_c   1.000
_cell.angle_alpha   90.00
_cell.angle_beta   90.00
_cell.angle_gamma   90.00
#
_symmetry.space_group_name_H-M   'P 1'
#
loop_
_entity.id
_entity.type
_entity.pdbx_description
1 polymer ?
#
loop_
_entity_poly.entity_id
_entity_poly.type
_entity_poly.pdbx_seq_one_letter_code
_entity_poly.pdbx_strand_id
1 'polypeptide(L)'
;MRLGRARMVFLSADPSAQVVGHTADLILEVDEAQDVLPEKFDKDFRPMGAAANATTVYYGTPWDGNSLLEQVKARHLELERRDGIRRHFEYDWGTVARYNPAYGR
;
A
#
# COMPACT_ATOMS: atom_id res chain seq x y z
N MET A 1 -2.38 -13.18 12.30
CA MET A 1 -1.88 -14.53 11.95
C MET A 1 -0.43 -14.68 12.39
N ARG A 2 0.08 -15.91 12.57
CA ARG A 2 1.47 -16.15 13.00
C ARG A 2 2.05 -17.37 12.29
N LEU A 3 3.30 -17.25 11.84
CA LEU A 3 4.11 -18.36 11.31
C LEU A 3 5.49 -18.30 11.98
N GLY A 4 5.74 -19.21 12.93
CA GLY A 4 6.95 -19.17 13.76
C GLY A 4 7.10 -17.84 14.51
N ARG A 5 8.15 -17.07 14.18
CA ARG A 5 8.40 -15.74 14.75
C ARG A 5 7.77 -14.59 13.96
N ALA A 6 7.28 -14.85 12.73
CA ALA A 6 6.61 -13.84 11.93
C ALA A 6 5.15 -13.67 12.37
N ARG A 7 4.70 -12.43 12.52
CA ARG A 7 3.32 -12.08 12.86
C ARG A 7 2.78 -11.09 11.84
N MET A 8 1.54 -11.30 11.43
CA MET A 8 0.75 -10.35 10.65
C MET A 8 -0.40 -9.83 11.51
N VAL A 9 -0.57 -8.50 11.50
CA VAL A 9 -1.61 -7.77 12.21
C VAL A 9 -2.40 -6.97 11.19
N PHE A 10 -3.73 -7.04 11.28
CA PHE A 10 -4.65 -6.26 10.45
C PHE A 10 -5.14 -5.07 11.26
N LEU A 11 -5.04 -3.88 10.70
CA LEU A 11 -5.36 -2.62 11.36
C LEU A 11 -6.32 -1.85 10.46
N SER A 12 -7.40 -1.32 11.02
CA SER A 12 -8.36 -0.53 10.25
C SER A 12 -7.81 0.86 9.97
N ALA A 13 -7.94 1.31 8.72
CA ALA A 13 -7.65 2.68 8.31
C ALA A 13 -8.84 3.64 8.51
N ASP A 14 -9.94 3.16 9.09
CA ASP A 14 -11.09 4.01 9.44
C ASP A 14 -10.62 5.23 10.26
N PRO A 15 -11.12 6.45 9.97
CA PRO A 15 -10.67 7.67 10.64
C PRO A 15 -10.80 7.63 12.17
N SER A 16 -11.75 6.86 12.70
CA SER A 16 -11.97 6.71 14.15
C SER A 16 -11.06 5.67 14.82
N ALA A 17 -10.42 4.79 14.03
CA ALA A 17 -9.62 3.68 14.54
C ALA A 17 -8.31 4.14 15.18
N GLN A 18 -8.06 3.71 16.42
CA GLN A 18 -6.83 3.97 17.17
C GLN A 18 -5.84 2.82 16.96
N VAL A 19 -4.84 3.05 16.10
CA VAL A 19 -3.89 1.99 15.65
C VAL A 19 -2.42 2.34 15.91
N VAL A 20 -2.16 3.46 16.58
CA VAL A 20 -0.81 3.91 16.91
C VAL A 20 -0.16 2.95 17.91
N GLY A 21 1.16 2.75 17.79
CA GLY A 21 1.95 1.92 18.70
C GLY A 21 2.31 0.54 18.16
N HIS A 22 1.81 0.21 16.96
CA HIS A 22 2.29 -0.94 16.19
C HIS A 22 3.61 -0.62 15.46
N THR A 23 4.33 -1.68 15.08
CA THR A 23 5.53 -1.61 14.25
C THR A 23 5.40 -2.61 13.11
N ALA A 24 6.06 -2.28 12.00
CA ALA A 24 6.21 -3.16 10.84
C ALA A 24 7.71 -3.36 10.61
N ASP A 25 8.18 -4.59 10.81
CA ASP A 25 9.61 -4.92 10.69
C ASP A 25 10.00 -5.37 9.27
N LEU A 26 9.05 -6.00 8.56
CA LEU A 26 9.30 -6.61 7.24
C LEU A 26 8.61 -5.81 6.12
N ILE A 27 7.30 -5.62 6.26
CA ILE A 27 6.46 -4.98 5.27
C ILE A 27 5.32 -4.23 5.96
N LEU A 28 4.94 -3.08 5.40
CA LEU A 28 3.72 -2.36 5.72
C LEU A 28 2.86 -2.34 4.45
N GLU A 29 1.71 -3.00 4.50
CA GLU A 29 0.78 -3.08 3.38
C GLU A 29 -0.40 -2.15 3.64
N VAL A 30 -0.71 -1.30 2.65
CA VAL A 30 -1.87 -0.41 2.66
C VAL A 30 -2.81 -0.89 1.58
N ASP A 31 -3.83 -1.65 1.98
CA ASP A 31 -4.88 -2.12 1.10
C ASP A 31 -5.92 -1.01 0.84
N GLU A 32 -6.51 -1.00 -0.34
CA GLU A 32 -7.45 0.03 -0.82
C GLU A 32 -6.98 1.46 -0.47
N ALA A 33 -5.73 1.77 -0.80
CA ALA A 33 -5.07 3.01 -0.42
C ALA A 33 -5.75 4.27 -0.96
N GLN A 34 -6.63 4.16 -1.96
CA GLN A 34 -7.46 5.29 -2.40
C GLN A 34 -8.48 5.74 -1.34
N ASP A 35 -8.89 4.83 -0.44
CA ASP A 35 -9.88 5.09 0.61
C ASP A 35 -9.23 5.46 1.95
N VAL A 36 -7.89 5.51 2.00
CA VAL A 36 -7.12 5.91 3.18
C VAL A 36 -6.79 7.39 3.14
N LEU A 37 -7.22 8.14 4.16
CA LEU A 37 -6.88 9.56 4.30
C LEU A 37 -5.35 9.74 4.42
N PRO A 38 -4.72 10.62 3.61
CA PRO A 38 -3.28 10.86 3.67
C PRO A 38 -2.80 11.25 5.08
N GLU A 39 -3.54 12.08 5.80
CA GLU A 39 -3.16 12.52 7.15
C GLU A 39 -3.24 11.38 8.16
N LYS A 40 -4.22 10.48 8.00
CA LYS A 40 -4.34 9.26 8.82
C LYS A 40 -3.15 8.35 8.58
N PHE A 41 -2.76 8.16 7.32
CA PHE A 41 -1.60 7.34 6.97
C PHE A 41 -0.31 7.91 7.56
N ASP A 42 -0.03 9.19 7.32
CA ASP A 42 1.20 9.84 7.76
C ASP A 42 1.33 9.86 9.29
N LYS A 43 0.23 10.06 10.01
CA LYS A 43 0.23 10.13 11.47
C LYS A 43 0.29 8.74 12.12
N ASP A 44 -0.54 7.81 11.66
CA ASP A 44 -0.80 6.59 12.42
C ASP A 44 -0.05 5.37 11.87
N PHE A 45 0.22 5.33 10.57
CA PHE A 45 0.77 4.14 9.89
C PHE A 45 2.22 4.31 9.43
N ARG A 46 2.56 5.46 8.84
CA ARG A 46 3.92 5.73 8.35
C ARG A 46 5.02 5.52 9.40
N PRO A 47 4.83 5.88 10.69
CA PRO A 47 5.83 5.63 11.72
C PRO A 47 6.09 4.14 11.97
N MET A 48 5.14 3.25 11.66
CA MET A 48 5.27 1.81 11.94
C MET A 48 6.46 1.18 11.21
N GLY A 49 6.73 1.61 9.97
CA GLY A 49 7.84 1.09 9.15
C GLY A 49 9.18 1.77 9.41
N ALA A 50 9.21 2.88 10.16
CA ALA A 50 10.41 3.72 10.29
C ALA A 50 11.55 3.02 11.05
N ALA A 51 11.22 2.23 12.08
CA ALA A 51 12.22 1.60 12.94
C ALA A 51 13.08 0.55 12.20
N ALA A 52 12.49 -0.15 11.23
CA ALA A 52 13.15 -1.22 10.49
C ALA A 52 13.42 -0.87 9.01
N ASN A 53 13.10 0.36 8.58
CA ASN A 53 13.04 0.73 7.16
C ASN A 53 12.22 -0.30 6.35
N ALA A 54 11.06 -0.68 6.88
CA ALA A 54 10.21 -1.68 6.26
C ALA A 54 9.72 -1.20 4.90
N THR A 55 9.60 -2.13 3.96
CA THR A 55 9.04 -1.83 2.63
C THR A 55 7.56 -1.51 2.78
N THR A 56 7.12 -0.37 2.26
CA THR A 56 5.69 -0.03 2.22
C THR A 56 5.13 -0.27 0.84
N VAL A 57 4.05 -1.04 0.75
CA VAL A 57 3.33 -1.33 -0.50
C VAL A 57 1.92 -0.78 -0.39
N TYR A 58 1.47 -0.12 -1.45
CA TYR A 58 0.14 0.47 -1.55
C TYR A 58 -0.61 -0.27 -2.67
N TYR A 59 -1.77 -0.81 -2.34
CA TYR A 59 -2.66 -1.49 -3.26
C TYR A 59 -3.91 -0.65 -3.45
N GLY A 60 -4.55 -0.79 -4.61
CA GLY A 60 -5.82 -0.13 -4.86
C GLY A 60 -6.04 0.19 -6.33
N THR A 61 -7.19 0.80 -6.59
CA THR A 61 -7.55 1.30 -7.92
C THR A 61 -7.52 2.82 -7.87
N PRO A 62 -6.88 3.54 -8.80
CA PRO A 62 -6.94 5.00 -8.86
C PRO A 62 -8.31 5.48 -9.39
N TRP A 63 -8.82 6.61 -8.87
CA TRP A 63 -10.16 7.14 -9.22
C TRP A 63 -10.10 8.63 -9.59
N ASP A 64 -10.01 9.51 -8.59
CA ASP A 64 -10.32 10.95 -8.69
C ASP A 64 -9.09 11.86 -8.67
N GLY A 65 -7.90 11.28 -8.49
CA GLY A 65 -6.61 11.96 -8.63
C GLY A 65 -6.06 12.61 -7.35
N ASN A 66 -6.77 12.57 -6.21
CA ASN A 66 -6.34 13.26 -4.98
C ASN A 66 -6.09 12.32 -3.78
N SER A 67 -6.34 11.03 -3.90
CA SER A 67 -6.13 10.06 -2.82
C SER A 67 -4.65 9.86 -2.49
N LEU A 68 -4.40 9.21 -1.34
CA LEU A 68 -3.07 8.74 -0.97
C LEU A 68 -2.43 7.90 -2.08
N LEU A 69 -3.19 7.01 -2.73
CA LEU A 69 -2.68 6.14 -3.79
C LEU A 69 -2.16 6.95 -4.99
N GLU A 70 -2.87 8.00 -5.42
CA GLU A 70 -2.41 8.83 -6.54
C GLU A 70 -1.19 9.68 -6.18
N GLN A 71 -1.14 10.22 -4.97
CA GLN A 71 0.04 10.96 -4.48
C GLN A 71 1.28 10.06 -4.47
N VAL A 72 1.15 8.84 -3.98
CA VAL A 72 2.24 7.84 -3.97
C VAL A 72 2.61 7.42 -5.40
N LYS A 73 1.64 7.14 -6.27
CA LYS A 73 1.87 6.82 -7.69
C LYS A 73 2.67 7.92 -8.38
N ALA A 74 2.26 9.18 -8.23
CA ALA A 74 2.97 10.31 -8.83
C ALA A 74 4.43 10.40 -8.35
N ARG A 75 4.64 10.22 -7.04
CA ARG A 75 5.97 10.20 -6.43
C ARG A 75 6.82 9.02 -6.93
N HIS A 76 6.25 7.83 -7.02
CA HIS A 76 6.94 6.65 -7.52
C HIS A 76 7.37 6.86 -8.96
N LEU A 77 6.47 7.28 -9.85
CA LEU A 77 6.78 7.57 -11.26
C LEU A 77 7.84 8.68 -11.43
N GLU A 78 7.88 9.67 -10.54
CA GLU A 78 8.96 10.66 -10.51
C GLU A 78 10.31 10.03 -10.17
N LEU A 79 10.37 9.18 -9.13
CA LEU A 79 11.59 8.49 -8.72
C LEU A 79 12.07 7.48 -9.75
N GLU A 80 11.15 6.68 -10.33
CA GLU A 80 11.46 5.77 -11.43
C GLU A 80 12.14 6.49 -12.61
N ARG A 81 11.62 7.66 -12.99
CA ARG A 81 12.21 8.48 -14.06
C ARG A 81 13.61 8.98 -13.74
N ARG A 82 13.95 9.12 -12.45
CA ARG A 82 15.25 9.64 -12.01
C ARG A 82 16.33 8.56 -11.95
N ASP A 83 15.99 7.36 -11.53
CA ASP A 83 16.99 6.31 -11.27
C ASP A 83 16.75 5.00 -12.04
N GLY A 84 15.66 4.88 -12.80
CA GLY A 84 15.32 3.70 -13.58
C GLY A 84 14.83 2.50 -12.77
N ILE A 85 14.69 2.61 -11.44
CA ILE A 85 14.21 1.53 -10.59
C ILE A 85 12.69 1.55 -10.59
N ARG A 86 12.05 0.46 -11.05
CA ARG A 86 10.59 0.31 -11.05
C ARG A 86 10.02 0.25 -9.63
N ARG A 87 9.00 1.08 -9.37
CA ARG A 87 8.24 1.30 -8.12
C ARG A 87 6.73 1.33 -8.33
N HIS A 88 6.25 1.49 -9.57
CA HIS A 88 4.84 1.48 -9.95
C HIS A 88 4.53 0.23 -10.78
N PHE A 89 3.45 -0.43 -10.40
CA PHE A 89 2.95 -1.65 -11.02
C PHE A 89 1.46 -1.47 -11.25
N GLU A 90 1.04 -1.58 -12.50
CA GLU A 90 -0.35 -1.37 -12.91
C GLU A 90 -0.70 -2.42 -13.95
N TYR A 91 -1.83 -3.09 -13.72
CA TYR A 91 -2.33 -4.17 -14.55
C TYR A 91 -3.84 -4.03 -14.65
N ASP A 92 -4.37 -4.08 -15.87
CA ASP A 92 -5.81 -4.07 -16.11
C ASP A 92 -6.44 -5.45 -15.86
N TRP A 93 -7.77 -5.48 -15.78
CA TRP A 93 -8.53 -6.72 -15.62
C TRP A 93 -8.23 -7.74 -16.74
N GLY A 94 -7.94 -7.26 -17.96
CA GLY A 94 -7.62 -8.09 -19.12
C GLY A 94 -6.31 -8.86 -18.91
N THR A 95 -5.32 -8.25 -18.27
CA THR A 95 -4.07 -8.90 -17.90
C THR A 95 -4.32 -10.03 -16.91
N VAL A 96 -5.13 -9.79 -15.89
CA VAL A 96 -5.51 -10.82 -14.90
C VAL A 96 -6.27 -11.97 -15.57
N ALA A 97 -7.23 -11.66 -16.44
CA ALA A 97 -8.02 -12.65 -17.18
C ALA A 97 -7.19 -13.60 -18.05
N ARG A 98 -6.03 -13.15 -18.57
CA ARG A 98 -5.11 -14.02 -19.33
C ARG A 98 -4.52 -15.16 -18.48
N TYR A 99 -4.33 -14.93 -17.19
CA TYR A 99 -3.71 -15.90 -16.28
C TYR A 99 -4.73 -16.63 -15.40
N ASN A 100 -5.93 -16.07 -15.24
CA ASN A 100 -7.03 -16.69 -14.52
C ASN A 100 -8.29 -16.73 -15.40
N PRO A 101 -8.52 -17.82 -16.14
CA PRO A 101 -9.68 -17.96 -17.03
C PRO A 101 -11.04 -17.88 -16.32
N ALA A 102 -11.11 -18.07 -14.99
CA ALA A 102 -12.35 -17.92 -14.23
C ALA A 102 -12.67 -16.45 -13.94
N TYR A 103 -11.66 -15.58 -13.86
CA TYR A 103 -11.83 -14.14 -13.61
C TYR A 103 -12.34 -13.38 -14.83
N GLY A 104 -11.99 -13.83 -16.04
CA GLY A 104 -12.40 -13.19 -17.30
C GLY A 104 -13.78 -13.59 -17.84
N ARG A 105 -14.61 -14.28 -17.03
CA ARG A 105 -15.94 -14.78 -17.44
C ARG A 105 -17.06 -13.89 -16.92
#